data_AF-A0A2G1DLK0-F1
#
_entry.id   AF-A0A2G1DLK0-F1
#
_cell.length_a   1.000
_cell.length_b   1.000
_cell.length_c   1.000
_cell.angle_alpha   90.00
_cell.angle_beta   90.00
_cell.angle_gamma   90.00
#
_symmetry.space_group_name_H-M   'P 1'
#
loop_
_entity.id
_entity.type
_entity.pdbx_description
1 polymer ?
#
loop_
_entity_poly.entity_id
_entity_poly.type
_entity_poly.pdbx_seq_one_letter_code
_entity_poly.pdbx_strand_id
1 'polypeptide(L)'
;MNNNQFLMRADEHIELANSQLGETTTQGEVSASLMYAAARFNAWMASTSFESAEAMKEEKEKIIEYFIQEYKIALSENIDNHIENYDFSKNDV
;
A
#
# COMPACT_ATOMS: atom_id res chain seq x y z
N MET A 1 -3.29 10.29 15.83
CA MET A 1 -2.51 11.10 14.87
C MET A 1 -3.48 12.06 14.20
N ASN A 2 -3.12 13.32 13.98
CA ASN A 2 -3.96 14.18 13.12
C ASN A 2 -3.94 13.59 11.71
N ASN A 3 -5.11 13.33 11.10
CA ASN A 3 -5.25 12.74 9.76
C ASN A 3 -4.32 13.40 8.72
N ASN A 4 -4.05 14.69 8.86
CA ASN A 4 -3.14 15.46 8.02
C ASN A 4 -1.71 14.88 7.96
N GLN A 5 -1.08 14.53 9.08
CA GLN A 5 0.29 14.01 9.06
C GLN A 5 0.41 12.59 8.48
N PHE A 6 -0.65 11.79 8.60
CA PHE A 6 -0.71 10.48 7.97
C PHE A 6 -0.80 10.62 6.45
N LEU A 7 -1.72 11.48 5.98
CA LEU A 7 -1.90 11.75 4.55
C LEU A 7 -0.63 12.33 3.93
N MET A 8 0.04 13.28 4.60
CA MET A 8 1.31 13.82 4.11
C MET A 8 2.36 12.73 3.83
N ARG A 9 2.52 11.75 4.72
CA ARG A 9 3.48 10.65 4.49
C ARG A 9 3.03 9.70 3.38
N ALA A 10 1.72 9.47 3.24
CA ALA A 10 1.19 8.68 2.14
C ALA A 10 1.44 9.38 0.79
N ASP A 11 1.24 10.69 0.74
CA ASP A 11 1.50 11.53 -0.44
C ASP A 11 2.97 11.50 -0.82
N GLU A 12 3.91 11.57 0.13
CA GLU A 12 5.36 11.43 -0.14
C GLU A 12 5.71 10.10 -0.84
N HIS A 13 5.02 9.00 -0.49
CA HIS A 13 5.20 7.73 -1.20
C HIS A 13 4.61 7.76 -2.62
N ILE A 14 3.47 8.43 -2.81
CA ILE A 14 2.84 8.61 -4.12
C ILE A 14 3.71 9.50 -5.02
N GLU A 15 4.27 10.58 -4.49
CA GLU A 15 5.20 11.46 -5.21
C GLU A 15 6.43 10.68 -5.69
N LEU A 16 7.00 9.84 -4.82
CA LEU A 16 8.10 8.98 -5.20
C LEU A 16 7.69 7.99 -6.31
N ALA A 17 6.52 7.33 -6.18
CA ALA A 17 6.00 6.43 -7.21
C ALA A 17 5.81 7.16 -8.55
N ASN A 18 5.20 8.36 -8.53
CA ASN A 18 5.02 9.18 -9.71
C ASN A 18 6.34 9.57 -10.37
N SER A 19 7.38 9.86 -9.58
CA SER A 19 8.73 10.17 -10.09
C SER A 19 9.44 8.99 -10.78
N GLN A 20 8.97 7.77 -10.55
CA GLN A 20 9.50 6.54 -11.15
C GLN A 20 8.80 6.20 -12.48
N LEU A 21 7.72 6.89 -12.82
CA LEU A 21 7.11 6.78 -14.15
C LEU A 21 8.06 7.38 -15.20
N GLY A 22 8.25 6.68 -16.30
CA GLY A 22 9.14 7.11 -17.38
C GLY A 22 8.84 6.39 -18.68
N GLU A 23 9.61 6.69 -19.74
CA GLU A 23 9.38 6.14 -21.09
C GLU A 23 9.36 4.61 -21.14
N THR A 24 10.10 3.96 -20.24
CA THR A 24 10.26 2.50 -20.19
C THR A 24 9.56 1.83 -19.01
N THR A 25 8.92 2.61 -18.12
CA THR A 25 8.36 2.08 -16.87
C THR A 25 6.89 2.42 -16.78
N THR A 26 6.07 1.37 -16.79
CA THR A 26 4.61 1.48 -16.78
C THR A 26 4.06 1.75 -15.38
N GLN A 27 2.83 2.27 -15.32
CA GLN A 27 2.09 2.42 -14.07
C GLN A 27 1.95 1.09 -13.31
N GLY A 28 1.79 -0.03 -14.04
CA GLY A 28 1.70 -1.36 -13.44
C GLY A 28 2.99 -1.79 -12.74
N GLU A 29 4.15 -1.51 -13.34
CA GLU A 29 5.46 -1.83 -12.74
C GLU A 29 5.74 -0.99 -11.49
N VAL A 30 5.43 0.31 -11.53
CA VAL A 30 5.55 1.20 -10.37
C VAL A 30 4.59 0.77 -9.25
N SER A 31 3.34 0.43 -9.59
CA SER A 31 2.38 -0.07 -8.60
C SER A 31 2.86 -1.37 -7.94
N ALA A 32 3.40 -2.30 -8.74
CA ALA A 32 3.95 -3.55 -8.24
C ALA A 32 5.16 -3.33 -7.30
N SER A 33 6.07 -2.41 -7.65
CA SER A 33 7.22 -2.11 -6.81
C SER A 33 6.82 -1.42 -5.50
N LEU A 34 5.83 -0.52 -5.53
CA LEU A 34 5.28 0.14 -4.35
C LEU A 34 4.61 -0.87 -3.39
N MET A 35 3.79 -1.77 -3.92
CA MET A 35 3.18 -2.85 -3.11
C MET A 35 4.25 -3.75 -2.46
N TYR A 36 5.29 -4.10 -3.22
CA TYR A 36 6.39 -4.90 -2.68
C TYR A 36 7.20 -4.15 -1.61
N ALA A 37 7.41 -2.84 -1.78
CA ALA A 37 8.07 -2.00 -0.78
C ALA A 37 7.25 -1.95 0.53
N ALA A 38 5.93 -1.77 0.44
CA ALA A 38 5.03 -1.79 1.60
C ALA A 38 5.08 -3.15 2.33
N ALA A 39 5.06 -4.26 1.58
CA ALA A 39 5.17 -5.60 2.16
C ALA A 39 6.48 -5.80 2.95
N ARG A 40 7.62 -5.34 2.41
CA ARG A 40 8.92 -5.42 3.08
C ARG A 40 8.98 -4.56 4.35
N PHE A 41 8.45 -3.35 4.28
CA PHE A 41 8.39 -2.46 5.43
C PHE A 41 7.51 -3.05 6.54
N ASN A 42 6.32 -3.53 6.20
CA ASN A 42 5.38 -4.14 7.15
C ASN A 42 5.94 -5.43 7.77
N ALA A 43 6.63 -6.27 6.99
CA ALA A 43 7.29 -7.46 7.51
C ALA A 43 8.40 -7.11 8.52
N TRP A 44 9.21 -6.09 8.24
CA TRP A 44 10.20 -5.59 9.19
C TRP A 44 9.53 -5.03 10.45
N MET A 45 8.51 -4.17 10.30
CA MET A 45 7.79 -3.60 11.44
C MET A 45 7.21 -4.71 12.34
N ALA A 46 6.54 -5.70 11.75
CA ALA A 46 5.99 -6.84 12.48
C ALA A 46 7.08 -7.61 13.24
N SER A 47 8.25 -7.85 12.62
CA SER A 47 9.36 -8.54 13.27
C SER A 47 9.85 -7.86 14.55
N THR A 48 9.73 -6.53 14.65
CA THR A 48 10.14 -5.78 15.85
C THR A 48 9.24 -6.05 17.08
N SER A 49 8.10 -6.71 16.89
CA SER A 49 7.15 -7.06 17.95
C SER A 49 7.35 -8.46 18.56
N PHE A 50 8.37 -9.20 18.11
CA PHE A 50 8.62 -10.58 18.55
C PHE A 50 10.01 -10.74 19.18
N GLU A 51 10.08 -11.58 20.22
CA GLU A 51 11.33 -11.89 20.93
C GLU A 51 12.15 -13.01 20.26
N SER A 52 11.52 -13.81 19.40
CA SER A 52 12.17 -14.92 18.69
C SER A 52 11.53 -15.21 17.34
N ALA A 53 12.26 -15.94 16.49
CA ALA A 53 11.76 -16.40 15.20
C ALA A 53 10.61 -17.40 15.35
N GLU A 54 10.63 -18.23 16.39
CA GLU A 54 9.57 -19.19 16.72
C GLU A 54 8.26 -18.48 17.07
N ALA A 55 8.32 -17.45 17.92
CA ALA A 55 7.15 -16.65 18.28
C ALA A 55 6.53 -15.95 17.06
N MET A 56 7.36 -15.37 16.18
CA MET A 56 6.89 -14.77 14.93
C MET A 56 6.29 -15.82 13.98
N LYS A 57 6.86 -17.03 13.94
CA LYS A 57 6.39 -18.11 13.08
C LYS A 57 5.00 -18.60 13.50
N GLU A 58 4.72 -18.67 14.80
CA GLU A 58 3.40 -19.05 15.33
C GLU A 58 2.31 -18.03 14.94
N GLU A 59 2.66 -16.75 14.88
CA GLU A 59 1.72 -15.67 14.55
C GLU A 59 1.75 -15.25 13.05
N LYS A 60 2.60 -15.88 12.23
CA LYS A 60 2.84 -15.50 10.81
C LYS A 60 1.57 -15.27 10.00
N GLU A 61 0.64 -16.20 10.06
CA GLU A 61 -0.59 -16.14 9.25
C GLU A 61 -1.52 -15.01 9.72
N LYS A 62 -1.59 -14.75 11.04
CA LYS A 62 -2.37 -13.64 11.60
C LYS A 62 -1.78 -12.27 11.20
N ILE A 63 -0.45 -12.16 11.17
CA ILE A 63 0.23 -10.94 10.71
C ILE A 63 -0.11 -10.67 9.24
N ILE A 64 -0.04 -11.71 8.39
CA ILE A 64 -0.37 -11.60 6.97
C ILE A 64 -1.83 -11.19 6.79
N GLU A 65 -2.74 -11.87 7.49
CA GLU A 65 -4.18 -11.57 7.42
C GLU A 65 -4.49 -10.13 7.83
N TYR A 66 -3.89 -9.65 8.93
CA TYR A 66 -4.04 -8.28 9.39
C TYR A 66 -3.68 -7.26 8.30
N PHE A 67 -2.49 -7.34 7.70
CA PHE A 67 -2.07 -6.37 6.68
C PHE A 67 -2.90 -6.47 5.39
N ILE A 68 -3.33 -7.67 4.99
CA ILE A 68 -4.22 -7.84 3.83
C ILE A 68 -5.58 -7.19 4.09
N GLN A 69 -6.13 -7.35 5.30
CA GLN A 69 -7.40 -6.73 5.68
C GLN A 69 -7.31 -5.20 5.67
N GLU A 70 -6.26 -4.63 6.28
CA GLU A 70 -6.03 -3.18 6.28
C GLU A 70 -5.89 -2.62 4.86
N TYR A 71 -5.10 -3.29 4.01
CA TYR A 71 -4.96 -2.88 2.60
C TYR A 71 -6.28 -2.98 1.84
N LYS A 72 -7.06 -4.04 2.08
CA LYS A 72 -8.37 -4.22 1.45
C LYS A 72 -9.32 -3.09 1.81
N ILE A 73 -9.38 -2.68 3.08
CA ILE A 73 -10.24 -1.57 3.54
C ILE A 73 -9.84 -0.29 2.79
N ALA A 74 -8.56 0.09 2.84
CA ALA A 74 -8.07 1.31 2.20
C ALA A 74 -8.29 1.30 0.67
N LEU A 75 -8.04 0.17 0.01
CA LEU A 75 -8.24 0.03 -1.42
C LEU A 75 -9.73 0.12 -1.79
N SER A 76 -10.60 -0.55 -1.03
CA SER A 76 -12.04 -0.48 -1.24
C SER A 76 -12.57 0.95 -1.14
N GLU A 77 -12.18 1.70 -0.09
CA GLU A 77 -12.59 3.10 0.07
C GLU A 77 -12.18 3.98 -1.12
N ASN A 78 -10.96 3.81 -1.63
CA ASN A 78 -10.48 4.59 -2.78
C ASN A 78 -11.15 4.16 -4.09
N ILE A 79 -11.41 2.86 -4.29
CA ILE A 79 -12.15 2.36 -5.45
C ILE A 79 -13.58 2.88 -5.44
N ASP A 80 -14.27 2.79 -4.30
CA ASP A 80 -15.65 3.28 -4.15
C ASP A 80 -15.71 4.79 -4.43
N ASN A 81 -14.72 5.55 -3.94
CA ASN A 81 -14.62 6.97 -4.27
C ASN A 81 -14.48 7.23 -5.78
N HIS A 82 -13.64 6.45 -6.48
CA HIS A 82 -13.52 6.54 -7.94
C HIS A 82 -14.81 6.15 -8.66
N ILE A 83 -15.50 5.09 -8.22
CA ILE A 83 -16.78 4.66 -8.80
C ILE A 83 -17.81 5.80 -8.72
N GLU A 84 -17.88 6.49 -7.59
CA GLU A 84 -18.86 7.55 -7.35
C GLU A 84 -18.52 8.88 -8.02
N ASN A 85 -17.23 9.23 -8.10
CA ASN A 85 -16.81 10.61 -8.41
C ASN A 85 -15.97 10.75 -9.68
N TYR A 86 -15.41 9.67 -10.21
CA TYR A 86 -14.59 9.73 -11.42
C TYR A 86 -15.45 9.77 -12.68
N ASP A 87 -15.12 10.67 -13.60
CA ASP A 87 -15.75 10.75 -14.92
C ASP A 87 -15.08 9.76 -15.88
N PHE A 88 -15.63 8.54 -15.93
CA PHE A 88 -15.14 7.46 -16.77
C PHE A 88 -15.21 7.74 -18.28
N SER A 89 -15.96 8.76 -18.72
CA SER A 89 -15.99 9.16 -20.13
C SER A 89 -14.65 9.75 -20.62
N LYS A 90 -13.76 10.11 -19.69
CA LYS A 90 -12.40 10.62 -19.96
C LYS A 90 -11.35 9.55 -20.17
N ASN A 91 -11.69 8.28 -19.99
CA ASN A 91 -10.77 7.20 -20.31
C ASN A 91 -10.67 7.09 -21.84
N ASP A 92 -9.46 7.24 -22.38
CA ASP A 92 -9.19 6.93 -23.78
C ASP A 92 -9.30 5.40 -23.97
N VAL A 93 -10.48 4.93 -24.36
CA VAL A 93 -10.76 3.51 -24.72
C VAL A 93 -10.69 3.33 -26.23
#